data_AF-A0A1Y1R9G3-F1
#
_entry.id   AF-A0A1Y1R9G3-F1
#
_cell.length_a   1.000
_cell.length_b   1.000
_cell.length_c   1.000
_cell.angle_alpha   90.00
_cell.angle_beta   90.00
_cell.angle_gamma   90.00
#
_symmetry.space_group_name_H-M   'P 1'
#
loop_
_entity.id
_entity.type
_entity.pdbx_description
1 polymer ?
#
loop_
_entity_poly.entity_id
_entity_poly.type
_entity_poly.pdbx_seq_one_letter_code
_entity_poly.pdbx_strand_id
1 'polypeptide(L)' 'MENQPTLKPLKLKSETIENLYTFSEILKKSPEQILEDALNAYFAEVQKQFMEKNMMDENAQTNLSYEEFWDGVDL' A
#
# COMPACT_ATOMS: atom_id res chain seq x y z
N MET A 1 -32.49 -3.32 -8.05
CA MET A 1 -32.13 -3.35 -6.62
C MET A 1 -30.62 -3.23 -6.57
N GLU A 2 -30.10 -2.06 -6.20
CA GLU A 2 -28.66 -1.84 -6.07
C GLU A 2 -28.14 -2.70 -4.91
N ASN A 3 -27.17 -3.58 -5.18
CA ASN A 3 -26.47 -4.32 -4.14
C ASN A 3 -25.61 -3.32 -3.35
N GLN A 4 -26.10 -2.85 -2.21
CA GLN A 4 -25.28 -2.08 -1.29
C GLN A 4 -24.13 -2.96 -0.79
N PRO A 5 -22.87 -2.48 -0.84
CA PRO A 5 -21.74 -3.24 -0.32
C PRO A 5 -21.93 -3.47 1.18
N THR A 6 -22.06 -4.73 1.58
CA THR A 6 -22.17 -5.11 2.98
C THR A 6 -20.83 -4.84 3.68
N LEU A 7 -20.80 -3.85 4.57
CA LEU A 7 -19.64 -3.60 5.42
C LEU A 7 -19.47 -4.76 6.40
N LYS A 8 -18.30 -5.40 6.39
CA LYS A 8 -17.96 -6.43 7.37
C LYS A 8 -17.35 -5.76 8.61
N PRO A 9 -17.75 -6.14 9.83
CA PRO A 9 -17.18 -5.57 11.05
C PRO A 9 -15.71 -5.98 11.18
N LEU A 10 -14.85 -4.99 11.47
CA LEU A 10 -13.45 -5.19 11.78
C LEU A 10 -13.29 -5.60 13.23
N LYS A 11 -12.47 -6.63 13.50
CA LYS A 11 -12.12 -7.05 14.86
C LYS A 11 -10.63 -6.79 15.11
N LEU A 12 -10.34 -6.09 16.19
CA LEU A 12 -8.98 -5.83 16.67
C LEU A 12 -8.75 -6.55 18.01
N LYS A 13 -7.48 -6.79 18.35
CA LYS A 13 -7.11 -7.34 19.66
C LYS A 13 -7.36 -6.30 20.75
N SER A 14 -7.69 -6.74 21.97
CA SER A 14 -7.93 -5.84 23.13
C SER A 14 -6.76 -4.89 23.36
N GLU A 15 -5.54 -5.43 23.40
CA GLU A 15 -4.30 -4.66 23.56
C GLU A 15 -4.14 -3.56 22.48
N THR A 16 -4.53 -3.85 21.24
CA THR A 16 -4.48 -2.87 20.15
C THR A 16 -5.49 -1.74 20.38
N ILE A 17 -6.68 -2.06 20.88
CA ILE A 17 -7.72 -1.08 21.19
C ILE A 17 -7.28 -0.21 22.38
N GLU A 18 -6.75 -0.82 23.43
CA GLU A 18 -6.22 -0.10 24.60
C GLU A 18 -5.12 0.88 24.19
N ASN A 19 -4.13 0.42 23.42
CA ASN A 19 -3.07 1.27 22.89
C ASN A 19 -3.64 2.40 22.00
N LEU A 20 -4.63 2.10 21.15
CA LEU A 20 -5.25 3.11 20.29
C LEU A 20 -5.85 4.26 21.11
N TYR A 21 -6.55 3.96 22.21
CA TYR A 21 -7.08 4.99 23.09
C TYR A 21 -5.98 5.74 23.86
N THR A 22 -4.94 5.06 24.31
CA THR A 22 -3.77 5.74 24.91
C THR A 22 -3.12 6.71 23.93
N PHE A 23 -2.89 6.30 22.68
CA PHE A 23 -2.31 7.18 21.65
C PHE A 23 -3.27 8.28 21.23
N SER A 24 -4.58 8.06 21.27
CA SER A 24 -5.60 9.08 21.02
C SER A 24 -5.46 10.26 21.98
N GLU A 25 -5.23 10.01 23.26
CA GLU A 25 -5.00 11.05 24.26
C GLU A 25 -3.68 11.80 24.04
N ILE A 26 -2.60 11.07 23.76
CA ILE A 26 -1.25 11.62 23.55
C ILE A 26 -1.22 12.51 22.30
N LEU A 27 -1.76 12.00 21.20
CA LEU A 27 -1.72 12.65 19.88
C LEU A 27 -2.83 13.69 19.70
N LYS A 28 -3.80 13.74 20.64
CA LYS A 28 -5.01 14.58 20.55
C LYS A 28 -5.77 14.36 19.24
N LYS A 29 -5.82 13.11 18.78
CA LYS A 29 -6.52 12.66 17.57
C LYS A 29 -7.60 11.66 17.96
N SER A 30 -8.69 11.59 17.20
CA SER A 30 -9.68 10.55 17.43
C SER A 30 -9.11 9.16 17.07
N PRO A 31 -9.58 8.07 17.70
CA PRO A 31 -9.21 6.71 17.34
C PRO A 31 -9.39 6.42 15.84
N GLU A 32 -10.47 6.94 15.25
CA GLU A 32 -10.78 6.79 13.83
C GLU A 32 -9.71 7.44 12.95
N GLN A 33 -9.29 8.67 13.28
CA GLN A 33 -8.24 9.37 12.55
C GLN A 33 -6.91 8.62 12.60
N ILE A 34 -6.56 8.06 13.77
CA ILE A 34 -5.33 7.26 13.91
C ILE A 34 -5.41 6.01 13.06
N LEU A 35 -6.55 5.33 13.03
CA LEU A 35 -6.76 4.14 12.22
C LEU A 35 -6.72 4.45 10.72
N GLU A 36 -7.37 5.52 10.28
CA GLU A 36 -7.33 5.97 8.88
C GLU A 36 -5.90 6.32 8.45
N ASP A 37 -5.18 7.11 9.26
CA ASP A 37 -3.79 7.48 9.00
C ASP A 37 -2.90 6.23 8.86
N ALA A 38 -3.03 5.27 9.79
CA ALA A 38 -2.25 4.04 9.79
C ALA A 38 -2.57 3.15 8.59
N LEU A 39 -3.84 3.01 8.23
CA LEU A 39 -4.26 2.23 7.06
C LEU A 39 -3.79 2.87 5.77
N ASN A 40 -3.92 4.20 5.64
CA ASN A 40 -3.43 4.94 4.48
C ASN A 40 -1.91 4.77 4.31
N ALA A 41 -1.15 4.88 5.39
CA ALA A 41 0.29 4.64 5.37
C ALA A 41 0.63 3.21 4.96
N TYR A 42 -0.07 2.22 5.50
CA TYR A 42 0.13 0.81 5.15
C TYR A 42 -0.18 0.54 3.67
N PHE A 43 -1.31 1.06 3.15
CA PHE A 43 -1.68 0.87 1.75
C PHE A 43 -0.72 1.59 0.80
N ALA A 44 -0.26 2.79 1.15
CA ALA A 44 0.74 3.50 0.35
C ALA A 44 2.05 2.72 0.26
N GLU A 45 2.53 2.15 1.37
CA GLU A 45 3.73 1.32 1.39
C GLU A 45 3.55 0.04 0.57
N VAL A 46 2.42 -0.66 0.72
CA VAL A 46 2.12 -1.86 -0.07
C VAL A 46 2.08 -1.52 -1.56
N GLN A 47 1.40 -0.45 -1.96
CA GLN A 47 1.35 -0.02 -3.36
C GLN A 47 2.74 0.31 -3.91
N LYS A 48 3.56 1.01 -3.12
CA LYS A 48 4.95 1.31 -3.48
C LYS A 48 5.74 0.02 -3.71
N GLN A 49 5.64 -0.96 -2.82
CA GLN A 49 6.31 -2.26 -2.99
C GLN A 49 5.84 -3.01 -4.24
N PHE A 50 4.55 -2.93 -4.58
CA PHE A 50 4.04 -3.51 -5.83
C PHE A 50 4.62 -2.80 -7.06
N MET A 51 4.70 -1.47 -7.05
CA MET A 51 5.31 -0.71 -8.14
C MET A 51 6.80 -1.02 -8.27
N GLU A 52 7.55 -1.06 -7.16
CA GLU A 52 8.97 -1.42 -7.16
C GLU A 52 9.21 -2.85 -7.68
N LYS A 53 8.36 -3.81 -7.31
CA LYS A 53 8.42 -5.17 -7.85
C LYS A 53 8.11 -5.22 -9.34
N ASN A 54 7.08 -4.50 -9.80
CA ASN A 54 6.76 -4.43 -11.22
C ASN A 54 7.88 -3.74 -12.01
N MET A 55 8.52 -2.70 -11.48
CA MET A 55 9.69 -2.08 -12.11
C MET A 55 10.90 -3.02 -12.12
N MET A 56 11.10 -3.83 -11.10
CA MET A 56 12.16 -4.85 -11.10
C MET A 56 11.87 -5.98 -12.08
N ASP A 57 10.62 -6.39 -12.24
CA ASP A 57 10.19 -7.44 -13.18
C ASP A 57 10.19 -6.92 -14.63
N GLU A 58 9.74 -5.68 -14.87
CA GLU A 58 9.91 -4.98 -16.15
C GLU A 58 11.38 -4.74 -16.47
N ASN A 59 12.24 -4.33 -15.51
CA ASN A 59 13.68 -4.23 -15.71
C ASN A 59 14.37 -5.60 -15.88
N ALA A 60 13.82 -6.68 -15.32
CA ALA A 60 14.30 -8.04 -15.56
C ALA A 60 13.89 -8.53 -16.95
N GLN A 61 12.77 -8.06 -17.50
CA GLN A 61 12.36 -8.27 -18.89
C GLN A 61 13.02 -7.29 -19.89
N THR A 62 13.45 -6.11 -19.43
CA THR A 62 14.14 -5.06 -20.23
C THR A 62 15.62 -4.94 -19.91
N ASN A 63 16.26 -5.97 -19.34
CA ASN A 63 17.71 -6.09 -19.38
C ASN A 63 18.17 -6.67 -20.74
N LEU A 64 17.52 -6.23 -21.82
CA LEU A 64 18.10 -6.26 -23.16
C LEU A 64 19.26 -5.25 -23.10
N SER A 65 20.46 -5.68 -23.44
CA SER A 65 21.61 -4.77 -23.48
C SER A 65 21.30 -3.61 -24.44
N TYR A 66 21.96 -2.45 -24.26
CA TYR A 66 21.79 -1.32 -25.19
C TYR A 66 22.03 -1.75 -26.66
N GLU A 67 22.89 -2.74 -26.91
CA GLU A 67 23.07 -3.36 -28.23
C GLU A 67 21.80 -4.03 -28.76
N GLU A 68 21.08 -4.79 -27.93
CA GLU A 68 19.89 -5.56 -28.31
C GLU A 68 18.65 -4.68 -28.53
N PHE A 69 18.64 -3.46 -27.97
CA PHE A 69 17.63 -2.44 -28.25
C PHE A 69 17.79 -1.79 -29.65
N TRP A 70 19.03 -1.65 -30.15
CA TRP A 70 19.32 -1.02 -31.44
C TRP A 70 19.64 -2.01 -32.59
N ASP A 71 19.79 -3.31 -32.30
CA ASP A 71 20.09 -4.38 -33.28
C ASP A 71 19.01 -4.55 -34.38
N GLY A 72 17.82 -3.96 -34.20
CA GLY A 72 16.73 -3.94 -35.19
C GLY A 72 16.50 -2.59 -35.88
N VAL A 73 17.32 -1.57 -35.59
CA VAL A 73 17.22 -0.25 -36.22
C VAL A 73 18.43 -0.08 -37.14
N ASP A 74 18.27 -0.45 -38.42
CA ASP A 74 19.23 -0.08 -39.46
C ASP A 74 19.34 1.46 -39.54
N LEU A 75 20.56 1.99 -39.39
CA LEU A 75 20.90 3.41 -39.55
C LEU A 75 20.98 3.83 -41.02
#